data_AF-A0A528CLS3-F1
#
_entry.id   AF-A0A528CLS3-F1
#
_cell.length_a   1.000
_cell.length_b   1.000
_cell.length_c   1.000
_cell.angle_alpha   90.00
_cell.angle_beta   90.00
_cell.angle_gamma   90.00
#
_symmetry.space_group_name_H-M   'P 1'
#
loop_
_entity.id
_entity.type
_entity.pdbx_description
1 polymer ?
#
loop_
_entity_poly.entity_id
_entity_poly.type
_entity_poly.pdbx_seq_one_letter_code
_entity_poly.pdbx_strand_id
1 'polypeptide(L)'
;QSNEPSLRLAGNIYTTIFRGLPELLTLFIIFYGAQIGIQQVMRLYDPTAAVEVNAFVSGMIALGVVFSSYASEVFLSAFRAIPKGQYEG
;
A
#
# COMPACT_ATOMS: atom_id res chain seq x y z
N GLN A 1 -8.40 -10.68 -15.95
CA GLN A 1 -8.04 -11.38 -14.70
C GLN A 1 -6.65 -11.96 -14.93
N SER A 2 -5.66 -11.72 -14.05
CA SER A 2 -4.33 -12.32 -14.25
C SER A 2 -4.48 -13.84 -14.29
N ASN A 3 -3.82 -14.48 -15.25
CA ASN A 3 -3.90 -15.93 -15.43
C ASN A 3 -3.14 -16.69 -14.32
N GLU A 4 -2.36 -15.96 -13.50
CA GLU A 4 -1.63 -16.52 -12.37
C GLU A 4 -2.37 -16.33 -11.03
N PRO A 5 -2.62 -17.42 -10.28
CA PRO A 5 -3.30 -17.37 -8.98
C PRO A 5 -2.47 -16.69 -7.88
N SER A 6 -1.14 -16.68 -7.99
CA SER A 6 -0.21 -16.03 -7.06
C SER A 6 -0.38 -14.51 -7.03
N LEU A 7 -0.43 -13.88 -8.20
CA LEU A 7 -0.58 -12.42 -8.34
C LEU A 7 -1.94 -11.95 -7.81
N ARG A 8 -2.98 -12.76 -8.02
CA ARG A 8 -4.34 -12.52 -7.52
C ARG A 8 -4.40 -12.60 -5.99
N LEU A 9 -3.71 -13.58 -5.42
CA LEU A 9 -3.61 -13.74 -3.97
C LEU A 9 -2.87 -12.56 -3.34
N ALA A 10 -1.75 -12.14 -3.92
CA ALA A 10 -0.97 -11.00 -3.44
C ALA A 10 -1.79 -9.69 -3.44
N GLY A 11 -2.53 -9.42 -4.54
CA GLY A 11 -3.41 -8.26 -4.62
C GLY A 11 -4.53 -8.27 -3.57
N ASN A 12 -5.18 -9.43 -3.38
CA ASN A 12 -6.23 -9.58 -2.36
C ASN A 12 -5.71 -9.42 -0.94
N ILE A 13 -4.52 -9.96 -0.64
CA ILE A 13 -3.89 -9.82 0.69
C ILE A 13 -3.58 -8.35 0.96
N TYR A 14 -2.97 -7.66 -0.01
CA TYR A 14 -2.66 -6.24 0.11
C TYR A 14 -3.92 -5.41 0.39
N THR A 15 -4.97 -5.53 -0.43
CA THR A 15 -6.19 -4.73 -0.24
C THR A 15 -6.94 -5.10 1.05
N THR A 16 -6.93 -6.37 1.46
CA THR A 16 -7.59 -6.83 2.70
C THR A 16 -6.89 -6.27 3.93
N ILE A 17 -5.56 -6.29 3.97
CA ILE A 17 -4.79 -5.76 5.10
C ILE A 17 -4.99 -4.25 5.20
N PHE A 18 -4.73 -3.51 4.12
CA PHE A 18 -4.75 -2.05 4.18
C PHE A 18 -6.15 -1.44 4.34
N ARG A 19 -7.22 -2.15 3.93
CA ARG A 19 -8.61 -1.71 4.15
C ARG A 19 -9.25 -2.26 5.42
N GLY A 20 -8.70 -3.34 5.98
CA GLY A 20 -9.18 -3.96 7.22
C GLY A 20 -8.64 -3.29 8.49
N LEU A 21 -7.51 -2.57 8.38
CA LEU A 21 -6.93 -1.83 9.50
C LEU A 21 -7.63 -0.47 9.68
N PRO A 22 -7.87 -0.01 10.92
CA PRO A 22 -8.30 1.36 11.19
C PRO A 22 -7.32 2.37 10.58
N GLU A 23 -7.83 3.47 10.05
CA GLU A 23 -7.01 4.49 9.38
C GLU A 23 -5.90 5.05 10.29
N LEU A 24 -6.22 5.31 11.57
CA LEU A 24 -5.25 5.74 12.58
C LEU A 24 -4.14 4.70 12.82
N LEU A 25 -4.47 3.41 12.75
CA LEU A 25 -3.49 2.34 12.92
C LEU A 25 -2.54 2.29 11.72
N THR A 26 -3.05 2.46 10.50
CA THR A 26 -2.22 2.52 9.29
C THR A 26 -1.26 3.71 9.33
N LEU A 27 -1.72 4.88 9.79
CA LEU A 27 -0.86 6.05 10.01
C LEU A 27 0.26 5.75 11.00
N PHE A 28 -0.03 5.09 12.12
CA PHE A 28 0.98 4.71 13.09
C PHE A 28 1.98 3.69 12.54
N ILE A 29 1.52 2.67 11.81
CA ILE A 29 2.39 1.66 11.20
C ILE A 29 3.33 2.31 10.19
N ILE A 30 2.83 3.22 9.36
CA ILE A 30 3.69 3.90 8.38
C ILE A 30 4.65 4.85 9.10
N PHE A 31 4.18 5.65 10.06
CA PHE A 31 5.02 6.62 10.75
C PHE A 31 6.15 5.94 11.53
N TYR A 32 5.83 5.00 12.42
CA TYR A 32 6.83 4.32 13.24
C TYR A 32 7.56 3.21 12.48
N GLY A 33 6.85 2.46 11.62
CA GLY A 33 7.42 1.37 10.85
C GLY A 33 8.37 1.85 9.76
N ALA A 34 8.06 2.94 9.05
CA ALA A 34 8.98 3.51 8.07
C ALA A 34 10.24 4.04 8.76
N GLN A 35 10.10 4.69 9.92
CA GLN A 35 11.26 5.14 10.70
C GLN A 35 12.15 3.97 11.12
N ILE A 36 11.58 2.90 11.67
CA ILE A 36 12.33 1.69 12.05
C ILE A 36 13.00 1.06 10.82
N GLY A 37 12.27 0.91 9.72
CA GLY A 37 12.78 0.29 8.49
C GLY A 37 13.92 1.10 7.87
N ILE A 38 13.75 2.42 7.73
CA ILE A 38 14.80 3.32 7.23
C ILE A 38 16.01 3.28 8.16
N GLN A 39 15.81 3.30 9.48
CA GLN A 39 16.90 3.25 10.44
C GLN A 39 17.64 1.90 10.40
N GLN A 40 16.94 0.78 10.22
CA GLN A 40 17.55 -0.54 10.03
C GLN A 40 18.38 -0.60 8.74
N VAL A 41 17.86 -0.08 7.63
CA VAL A 41 18.59 -0.01 6.35
C VAL A 41 19.81 0.89 6.48
N MET A 42 19.67 2.06 7.09
CA MET A 42 20.78 2.99 7.33
C MET A 42 21.88 2.38 8.19
N ARG A 43 21.52 1.65 9.26
CA ARG A 43 22.50 0.96 10.13
C ARG A 43 23.37 -0.06 9.40
N LEU A 44 22.93 -0.58 8.25
CA LEU A 44 23.75 -1.48 7.42
C LEU A 44 24.91 -0.74 6.74
N TYR A 45 24.76 0.56 6.49
CA TYR A 45 25.76 1.40 5.83
C TYR A 45 26.54 2.27 6.83
N ASP A 46 25.84 2.90 7.77
CA ASP A 46 26.43 3.72 8.83
C ASP A 46 25.70 3.45 10.16
N PRO A 47 26.36 2.78 11.12
CA PRO A 47 25.77 2.47 12.43
C PRO A 47 25.42 3.70 13.28
N THR A 48 25.99 4.86 12.97
CA THR A 48 25.82 6.11 13.73
C THR A 48 24.83 7.08 13.08
N ALA A 49 24.39 6.81 11.85
CA ALA A 49 23.41 7.63 11.16
C ALA A 49 22.04 7.53 11.85
N ALA A 50 21.66 8.61 12.55
CA ALA A 50 20.31 8.82 13.03
C ALA A 50 19.51 9.53 11.92
N VAL A 51 18.57 8.80 11.32
CA VAL A 51 17.62 9.39 10.37
C VAL A 51 16.30 9.60 11.06
N GLU A 52 15.92 10.86 11.19
CA GLU A 52 14.58 11.24 11.62
C GLU A 52 13.69 11.39 10.39
N VAL A 53 12.59 10.64 10.37
CA VAL A 53 11.61 10.73 9.29
C VAL A 53 10.63 11.85 9.62
N ASN A 54 10.49 12.81 8.70
CA ASN A 54 9.60 13.94 8.87
C ASN A 54 8.12 13.49 8.92
N ALA A 55 7.37 13.94 9.93
CA ALA A 55 5.99 13.55 10.14
C ALA A 55 5.05 13.88 8.97
N PHE A 56 5.28 14.99 8.28
CA PHE A 56 4.50 15.36 7.09
C PHE A 56 4.74 14.35 5.94
N VAL A 57 6.00 13.96 5.70
CA VAL A 57 6.34 12.97 4.68
C VAL A 57 5.75 11.61 5.00
N SER A 58 5.88 11.16 6.25
CA SER A 58 5.25 9.91 6.71
C SER A 58 3.74 9.93 6.54
N GLY A 59 3.07 11.04 6.87
CA GLY A 59 1.63 11.21 6.67
C GLY A 59 1.24 11.16 5.20
N MET A 60 2.00 11.83 4.33
CA MET A 60 1.79 11.80 2.88
C MET A 60 1.88 10.39 2.31
N ILE A 61 2.89 9.62 2.70
CA ILE A 61 3.07 8.23 2.27
C ILE A 61 1.91 7.36 2.78
N ALA A 62 1.55 7.50 4.05
CA ALA A 62 0.46 6.72 4.65
C ALA A 62 -0.87 6.94 3.93
N LEU A 63 -1.23 8.20 3.70
CA LEU A 63 -2.43 8.55 2.95
C LEU A 63 -2.36 8.03 1.51
N GLY A 64 -1.20 8.14 0.84
CA GLY A 64 -1.00 7.61 -0.51
C GLY A 64 -1.23 6.10 -0.60
N VAL A 65 -0.69 5.33 0.36
CA VAL A 65 -0.87 3.87 0.43
C VAL A 65 -2.36 3.52 0.63
N VAL A 66 -3.03 4.18 1.57
CA VAL A 66 -4.46 3.97 1.85
C VAL A 66 -5.30 4.30 0.61
N PHE A 67 -5.10 5.48 0.01
CA PHE A 67 -5.81 5.88 -1.21
C PHE A 67 -5.55 4.93 -2.39
N SER A 68 -4.33 4.45 -2.57
CA SER A 68 -4.00 3.50 -3.65
C SER A 68 -4.78 2.18 -3.52
N SER A 69 -4.99 1.71 -2.29
CA SER A 69 -5.75 0.50 -2.01
C SER A 69 -7.23 0.68 -2.35
N TYR A 70 -7.84 1.80 -1.95
CA TYR A 70 -9.23 2.10 -2.31
C TYR A 70 -9.40 2.34 -3.82
N ALA A 71 -8.48 3.07 -4.45
CA ALA A 71 -8.51 3.34 -5.89
C ALA A 71 -8.44 2.04 -6.70
N SER A 72 -7.60 1.08 -6.29
CA SER A 72 -7.47 -0.22 -6.95
C SER A 72 -8.79 -0.99 -6.98
N GLU A 73 -9.61 -0.89 -5.93
CA GLU A 73 -10.92 -1.52 -5.92
C GLU A 73 -11.97 -0.80 -6.74
N VAL A 74 -11.92 0.54 -6.78
CA VAL A 74 -12.77 1.33 -7.67
C VAL A 74 -12.48 1.00 -9.12
N PHE A 75 -11.21 0.88 -9.51
CA PHE A 75 -10.86 0.43 -10.85
C PHE A 75 -11.31 -1.01 -11.11
N LEU A 76 -11.10 -1.92 -10.15
CA LEU A 76 -11.56 -3.31 -10.29
C LEU A 76 -13.09 -3.41 -10.45
N SER A 77 -13.85 -2.62 -9.69
CA SER A 77 -15.32 -2.60 -9.79
C SER A 77 -15.78 -1.98 -11.11
N ALA A 78 -15.13 -0.90 -11.55
CA ALA A 78 -15.39 -0.28 -12.85
C ALA A 78 -15.13 -1.26 -14.01
N PHE A 79 -14.00 -1.97 -13.99
CA PHE A 79 -13.73 -3.00 -15.00
C PHE A 79 -14.73 -4.15 -14.96
N ARG A 80 -15.17 -4.59 -13.77
CA ARG A 80 -16.18 -5.66 -13.65
C ARG A 80 -17.58 -5.24 -14.08
N ALA A 81 -17.89 -3.95 -14.08
CA ALA A 81 -19.18 -3.43 -14.51
C ALA A 81 -19.36 -3.46 -16.04
N ILE A 82 -18.27 -3.60 -16.81
CA ILE A 82 -18.33 -3.71 -18.27
C ILE A 82 -18.89 -5.10 -18.66
N PRO A 83 -20.03 -5.16 -19.38
CA PRO A 83 -20.61 -6.42 -19.82
C PRO A 83 -19.65 -7.20 -20.74
N LYS A 84 -19.59 -8.52 -20.53
CA LYS A 84 -18.80 -9.41 -21.39
C LYS A 84 -19.40 -9.40 -22.80
N GLY A 85 -18.59 -9.04 -23.81
CA GLY A 85 -19.03 -8.81 -25.20
C GLY A 85 -18.88 -7.37 -25.70
N GLN A 86 -18.58 -6.41 -24.82
CA GLN A 86 -18.19 -5.03 -25.19
C GLN A 86 -16.67 -4.82 -25.21
N TYR A 87 -15.89 -5.86 -24.91
CA TYR A 87 -14.42 -5.85 -24.94
C TYR A 87 -13.84 -6.15 -26.33
N GLU A 88 -14.66 -6.67 -27.25
CA GLU A 88 -14.26 -7.23 -28.56
C GLU A 88 -14.57 -6.29 -29.75
N GLY A 89 -14.95 -5.04 -29.48
CA GLY A 89 -15.15 -4.00 -30.51
C GLY A 89 -13.88 -3.27 -30.90
#